data_AF-A0A7W8FZG8-F1
#
_entry.id   AF-A0A7W8FZG8-F1
#
_cell.length_a   1.000
_cell.length_b   1.000
_cell.length_c   1.000
_cell.angle_alpha   90.00
_cell.angle_beta   90.00
_cell.angle_gamma   90.00
#
_symmetry.space_group_name_H-M   'P 1'
#
loop_
_entity.id
_entity.type
_entity.pdbx_description
1 polymer ?
#
loop_
_entity_poly.entity_id
_entity_poly.type
_entity_poly.pdbx_seq_one_letter_code
_entity_poly.pdbx_strand_id
1 'polypeptide(L)'
;MFARHLEPDEFLNSLIKTPCKIVHHMICLDNGIAGIVYGFEQKGVFYYLDRFFPSKLKESCLQKMNRYDLHKELYVKMNLKVHLISMQ
;
A
#
# COMPACT_ATOMS: atom_id res chain seq x y z
N MET A 1 -3.22 -10.18 -9.69
CA MET A 1 -2.09 -10.25 -8.75
C MET A 1 -2.64 -10.08 -7.35
N PHE A 2 -2.35 -11.00 -6.43
CA PHE A 2 -2.80 -10.89 -5.04
C PHE A 2 -1.90 -9.94 -4.26
N ALA A 3 -2.47 -9.04 -3.47
CA ALA A 3 -1.72 -8.06 -2.68
C ALA A 3 -1.92 -8.25 -1.17
N ARG A 4 -0.85 -8.04 -0.40
CA ARG A 4 -0.83 -8.01 1.07
C ARG A 4 -0.12 -6.76 1.55
N HIS A 5 -0.83 -5.94 2.32
CA HIS A 5 -0.24 -4.81 3.03
C HIS A 5 0.66 -5.31 4.17
N LEU A 6 1.79 -4.65 4.36
CA LEU A 6 2.73 -4.87 5.45
C LEU A 6 2.91 -3.57 6.23
N GLU A 7 2.95 -3.67 7.56
CA GLU A 7 3.40 -2.56 8.38
C GLU A 7 4.92 -2.36 8.22
N PRO A 8 5.47 -1.18 8.55
CA PRO A 8 6.87 -0.84 8.26
C PRO A 8 7.90 -1.87 8.76
N ASP A 9 7.70 -2.37 9.98
CA ASP A 9 8.59 -3.37 10.58
C ASP A 9 8.49 -4.73 9.88
N GLU A 10 7.29 -5.13 9.46
CA GLU A 10 7.09 -6.36 8.70
C GLU A 10 7.78 -6.26 7.34
N PHE A 11 7.64 -5.12 6.67
CA PHE A 11 8.28 -4.85 5.39
C PHE A 11 9.80 -4.93 5.48
N LEU A 12 10.40 -4.25 6.47
CA LEU A 12 11.85 -4.29 6.68
C LEU A 12 12.34 -5.70 7.02
N ASN A 13 11.62 -6.42 7.89
CA ASN A 13 11.95 -7.79 8.27
C ASN A 13 11.92 -8.75 7.06
N SER A 14 10.97 -8.57 6.14
CA SER A 14 10.92 -9.36 4.89
C SER A 14 12.14 -9.10 4.00
N LEU A 15 12.55 -7.83 3.86
CA LEU A 15 13.72 -7.46 3.05
C LEU A 15 15.02 -8.01 3.62
N ILE A 16 15.17 -8.01 4.95
CA ILE A 16 16.36 -8.54 5.63
C ILE A 16 16.47 -10.06 5.42
N LYS A 17 15.35 -10.79 5.55
CA LYS A 17 15.34 -12.25 5.46
C LYS A 17 15.51 -12.76 4.03
N THR A 18 15.02 -12.02 3.04
CA THR A 18 15.07 -12.43 1.65
C THR A 18 15.37 -11.22 0.78
N PRO A 19 16.60 -11.10 0.26
CA PRO A 19 16.94 -10.07 -0.71
C PRO A 19 15.99 -10.18 -1.91
N CYS A 20 15.22 -9.13 -2.15
CA CYS A 20 14.29 -9.05 -3.26
C CYS A 20 14.37 -7.67 -3.92
N LYS A 21 14.07 -7.63 -5.22
CA LYS A 21 14.01 -6.38 -5.96
C LYS A 21 12.79 -5.59 -5.46
N ILE A 22 13.06 -4.42 -4.89
CA ILE A 22 12.02 -3.49 -4.48
C ILE A 22 11.55 -2.70 -5.71
N VAL A 23 10.24 -2.62 -5.88
CA VAL A 23 9.58 -1.70 -6.80
C VAL A 23 8.93 -0.57 -6.02
N HIS A 24 8.79 0.58 -6.66
CA HIS A 24 8.04 1.70 -6.11
C HIS A 24 7.06 2.25 -7.15
N HIS A 25 5.89 2.65 -6.70
CA HIS A 25 4.85 3.27 -7.50
C HIS A 25 4.41 4.57 -6.85
N MET A 26 4.41 5.65 -7.62
CA MET A 26 3.78 6.90 -7.22
C MET A 26 2.33 6.90 -7.69
N ILE A 27 1.40 7.18 -6.79
CA ILE A 27 -0.02 7.27 -7.08
C ILE A 27 -0.58 8.60 -6.61
N CYS A 28 -1.57 9.11 -7.34
CA CYS A 28 -2.39 10.23 -6.90
C CYS A 28 -3.76 9.67 -6.55
N LEU A 29 -4.14 9.66 -5.27
CA LEU A 29 -5.45 9.21 -4.84
C LEU A 29 -6.52 10.23 -5.25
N ASP A 30 -6.35 11.46 -4.81
CA ASP A 30 -7.22 12.60 -5.09
C ASP A 30 -6.34 13.81 -5.46
N ASN A 31 -6.89 14.86 -6.06
CA ASN A 31 -6.20 16.10 -6.49
C ASN A 31 -5.49 16.88 -5.35
N GLY A 32 -5.40 16.31 -4.15
CA GLY A 32 -4.53 16.79 -3.08
C GLY A 32 -3.99 15.68 -2.18
N ILE A 33 -3.96 14.41 -2.58
CA ILE A 33 -3.35 13.31 -1.81
C ILE A 33 -2.50 12.46 -2.73
N ALA A 34 -1.18 12.54 -2.57
CA ALA A 34 -0.23 11.67 -3.24
C ALA A 34 0.08 10.46 -2.35
N GLY A 35 0.51 9.36 -2.95
CA GLY A 35 0.96 8.16 -2.25
C GLY A 35 2.20 7.58 -2.92
N ILE A 36 3.09 7.03 -2.10
CA ILE A 36 4.19 6.17 -2.56
C ILE A 36 3.91 4.78 -2.04
N VAL A 37 3.93 3.81 -2.95
CA VAL A 37 3.76 2.39 -2.62
C VAL A 37 5.06 1.68 -2.95
N TYR A 38 5.73 1.19 -1.90
CA TYR A 38 6.87 0.29 -2.03
C TYR A 38 6.37 -1.14 -2.02
N GLY A 39 6.97 -2.00 -2.83
CA GLY A 39 6.59 -3.40 -2.81
C GLY A 39 7.63 -4.33 -3.39
N PHE A 40 7.39 -5.62 -3.23
CA PHE A 40 8.16 -6.69 -3.83
C PHE A 40 7.24 -7.88 -4.11
N GLU A 41 7.62 -8.69 -5.08
CA GLU A 41 6.91 -9.92 -5.42
C GLU A 41 7.59 -11.13 -4.79
N GLN A 42 6.81 -11.96 -4.11
CA GLN A 42 7.28 -13.24 -3.62
C GLN A 42 6.19 -14.29 -3.76
N LYS A 43 6.51 -15.39 -4.44
CA LYS A 43 5.60 -16.55 -4.63
C LYS A 43 4.21 -16.16 -5.19
N GLY A 44 4.16 -15.18 -6.11
CA GLY A 44 2.91 -14.72 -6.73
C GLY A 44 2.06 -13.75 -5.91
N VAL A 45 2.56 -13.30 -4.75
CA VAL A 45 1.94 -12.26 -3.92
C VAL A 45 2.76 -10.97 -3.97
N PHE A 46 2.09 -9.85 -4.14
CA PHE A 46 2.65 -8.51 -4.02
C PHE A 46 2.57 -8.06 -2.56
N TYR A 47 3.71 -7.99 -1.89
CA TYR A 47 3.81 -7.45 -0.54
C TYR A 47 4.15 -5.97 -0.64
N TYR A 48 3.39 -5.12 0.04
CA TYR A 48 3.54 -3.68 -0.14
C TYR A 48 3.38 -2.89 1.16
N LEU A 49 4.01 -1.72 1.18
CA LEU A 49 3.90 -0.67 2.19
C LEU A 49 3.51 0.62 1.46
N ASP A 50 2.47 1.30 1.95
CA ASP A 50 2.07 2.60 1.42
C ASP A 50 2.36 3.75 2.39
N ARG A 51 2.61 4.93 1.81
CA ARG A 51 2.79 6.19 2.53
C ARG A 51 2.04 7.28 1.78
N PHE A 52 1.07 7.90 2.43
CA PHE A 52 0.26 8.97 1.86
C PHE A 52 0.70 10.34 2.34
N PHE A 53 0.67 11.30 1.42
CA PHE A 53 1.12 12.67 1.59
C PHE A 53 -0.02 13.60 1.12
N PRO A 54 -0.88 14.06 2.05
CA PRO A 54 -1.92 15.01 1.74
C PRO A 54 -1.34 16.42 1.58
N SER A 55 -2.00 17.25 0.79
CA SER A 55 -1.81 18.70 0.82
C SER A 55 -2.36 19.27 2.12
N LYS A 56 -1.94 20.48 2.50
CA LYS A 56 -2.43 21.18 3.69
C LYS A 56 -3.97 21.24 3.77
N LEU A 57 -4.64 21.34 2.62
CA LEU A 57 -6.10 21.39 2.53
C LEU A 57 -6.77 20.03 2.75
N LYS A 58 -6.04 18.92 2.59
CA LYS A 58 -6.54 17.54 2.64
C LYS A 58 -6.02 16.75 3.84
N GLU A 59 -5.18 17.32 4.71
CA GLU A 59 -4.70 16.66 5.93
C GLU A 59 -5.85 16.14 6.80
N SER A 60 -6.84 16.99 7.09
CA SER A 60 -8.01 16.60 7.88
C SER A 60 -8.90 15.58 7.16
N CYS A 61 -8.93 15.59 5.82
CA CYS A 61 -9.66 14.59 5.03
C CYS A 61 -9.00 13.22 5.17
N LEU A 62 -7.68 13.16 5.01
CA LEU A 62 -6.94 11.90 5.14
C LEU A 62 -7.03 11.33 6.55
N GLN A 63 -6.96 12.18 7.59
CA GLN A 63 -7.10 11.75 8.99
C GLN A 63 -8.49 11.18 9.31
N LYS A 64 -9.54 11.69 8.65
CA LYS A 64 -10.93 11.21 8.83
C LYS A 64 -11.26 10.00 7.96
N MET A 65 -10.46 9.73 6.94
CA MET A 65 -10.68 8.61 6.03
C MET A 65 -10.36 7.29 6.73
N ASN A 66 -11.25 6.31 6.62
CA ASN A 66 -10.97 4.97 7.12
C ASN A 66 -9.87 4.32 6.27
N ARG A 67 -8.94 3.60 6.91
CA ARG A 67 -7.88 2.82 6.25
C ARG A 67 -8.45 1.87 5.19
N TYR A 68 -9.64 1.30 5.43
CA TYR A 68 -10.29 0.44 4.44
C TYR A 68 -10.59 1.16 3.12
N ASP A 69 -11.17 2.35 3.19
CA ASP A 69 -11.53 3.13 1.99
C ASP A 69 -10.29 3.60 1.24
N LEU A 70 -9.27 4.01 2.00
CA LEU A 70 -7.97 4.41 1.47
C LEU A 70 -7.28 3.28 0.70
N HIS A 71 -7.22 2.08 1.30
CA HIS A 71 -6.64 0.91 0.65
C HIS A 71 -7.48 0.44 -0.54
N LYS A 72 -8.81 0.53 -0.47
CA LYS A 72 -9.69 0.23 -1.60
C LYS A 72 -9.38 1.10 -2.81
N GLU A 73 -9.19 2.40 -2.60
CA GLU A 73 -8.83 3.32 -3.67
C GLU A 73 -7.44 3.04 -4.26
N LEU A 74 -6.47 2.72 -3.39
CA LEU A 74 -5.14 2.25 -3.80
C LEU A 74 -5.22 0.99 -4.68
N TYR A 75 -6.02 -0.01 -4.28
CA TYR A 75 -6.17 -1.25 -5.05
C TYR A 75 -6.72 -1.00 -6.46
N VAL A 76 -7.69 -0.10 -6.58
CA VAL A 76 -8.24 0.29 -7.89
C VAL A 76 -7.15 0.96 -8.74
N LYS A 77 -6.41 1.93 -8.19
CA LYS A 77 -5.41 2.68 -8.95
C LYS A 77 -4.18 1.86 -9.33
N MET A 78 -3.82 0.89 -8.50
CA MET A 78 -2.71 -0.03 -8.77
C MET A 78 -3.14 -1.31 -9.50
N ASN A 79 -4.43 -1.47 -9.82
CA ASN A 79 -4.98 -2.68 -10.44
C ASN A 79 -4.63 -3.98 -9.65
N LEU A 80 -4.69 -3.91 -8.32
CA LEU A 80 -4.36 -5.00 -7.42
C LEU A 80 -5.64 -5.79 -7.05
N LYS A 81 -5.52 -7.12 -6.91
CA LYS A 81 -6.57 -7.97 -6.34
C LYS A 81 -6.20 -8.27 -4.88
N VAL A 82 -7.11 -8.07 -3.93
CA VAL A 82 -6.83 -8.29 -2.50
C VAL A 82 -6.82 -9.78 -2.19
N HIS A 83 -5.81 -10.26 -1.45
CA HIS A 83 -5.90 -11.58 -0.80
C HIS A 83 -6.56 -11.42 0.57
N LEU A 84 -7.89 -11.55 0.62
CA LEU A 84 -8.59 -11.67 1.90
C LEU A 84 -8.37 -13.10 2.38
N ILE A 85 -7.37 -13.33 3.24
CA ILE A 85 -7.34 -14.55 4.04
C ILE A 85 -8.41 -14.33 5.11
N SER A 86 -9.54 -15.05 4.96
CA SER A 86 -10.50 -15.21 6.05
C SER A 86 -9.74 -15.74 7.26
N MET A 87 -9.64 -14.94 8.32
CA MET A 87 -9.33 -15.47 9.63
C MET A 87 -10.54 -16.32 10.06
N GLN A 88 -10.44 -17.63 9.82
CA GLN A 88 -11.19 -18.65 10.54
C GLN A 88 -10.30 -19.16 11.67
#